data_AF-A0A2K5CA23-F1
#
_entry.id   AF-A0A2K5CA23-F1
#
_cell.length_a   1.000
_cell.length_b   1.000
_cell.length_c   1.000
_cell.angle_alpha   90.00
_cell.angle_beta   90.00
_cell.angle_gamma   90.00
#
_symmetry.space_group_name_H-M   'P 1'
#
loop_
_entity.id
_entity.type
_entity.pdbx_description
1 polymer ?
#
loop_
_entity_poly.entity_id
_entity_poly.type
_entity_poly.pdbx_seq_one_letter_code
_entity_poly.pdbx_strand_id
1 'polypeptide(L)'
;MFPGLCALPVLTQPPSASASLGASVKLTCTLSSEHSNYYIHWYQQRPGRSPQYIMGVNSDGSHSKGDGIPDRFSGSSSGADRFLTISSLQSEDEADYYCATDHGSGSSWQ
;
A
#
# COMPACT_ATOMS: atom_id res chain seq x y z
N MET A 1 -16.61 -13.87 -29.91
CA MET A 1 -16.27 -12.49 -29.52
C MET A 1 -16.35 -12.45 -28.00
N PHE A 2 -15.24 -12.57 -27.29
CA PHE A 2 -15.24 -12.62 -25.83
C PHE A 2 -15.42 -11.19 -25.28
N PRO A 3 -16.39 -10.95 -24.37
CA PRO A 3 -16.54 -9.63 -23.77
C PRO A 3 -15.29 -9.35 -22.93
N GLY A 4 -14.77 -8.13 -23.10
CA GLY A 4 -13.49 -7.70 -22.56
C GLY A 4 -13.30 -8.08 -21.10
N LEU A 5 -12.22 -8.80 -20.84
CA LEU A 5 -11.63 -8.92 -19.52
C LEU A 5 -11.18 -7.51 -19.12
N CYS A 6 -11.94 -6.83 -18.26
CA CYS A 6 -11.39 -5.72 -17.51
C CYS A 6 -10.16 -6.26 -16.77
N ALA A 7 -8.96 -5.82 -17.14
CA ALA A 7 -7.75 -6.24 -16.45
C ALA A 7 -7.78 -5.65 -15.03
N LEU A 8 -7.69 -6.52 -14.03
CA LEU A 8 -7.49 -6.08 -12.64
C LEU A 8 -6.13 -5.35 -12.57
N PRO A 9 -6.03 -4.23 -11.83
CA PRO A 9 -4.74 -3.63 -11.56
C PRO A 9 -3.83 -4.67 -10.88
N VAL A 10 -2.68 -4.94 -11.50
CA VAL A 10 -1.72 -5.89 -10.94
C VAL A 10 -0.88 -5.17 -9.89
N LEU A 11 -0.92 -5.67 -8.66
CA LEU A 11 -0.11 -5.20 -7.54
C LEU A 11 0.98 -6.22 -7.24
N THR A 12 2.23 -5.76 -7.16
CA THR A 12 3.37 -6.59 -6.78
C THR A 12 3.98 -6.08 -5.49
N GLN A 13 4.17 -6.97 -4.52
CA GLN A 13 4.89 -6.66 -3.27
C GLN A 13 6.06 -7.64 -3.11
N PRO A 14 7.20 -7.18 -2.57
CA PRO A 14 8.24 -8.10 -2.10
C PRO A 14 7.68 -9.07 -1.06
N PRO A 15 8.16 -10.32 -1.02
CA PRO A 15 7.63 -11.33 -0.10
C PRO A 15 7.87 -11.00 1.37
N SER A 16 8.92 -10.22 1.67
CA SER A 16 9.23 -9.77 3.02
C SER A 16 10.13 -8.55 3.01
N ALA A 17 10.15 -7.85 4.15
CA ALA A 17 11.15 -6.84 4.48
C ALA A 17 11.52 -7.01 5.96
N SER A 18 12.77 -6.70 6.30
CA SER A 18 13.27 -6.81 7.67
C SER A 18 14.15 -5.63 8.01
N ALA A 19 14.06 -5.17 9.25
CA ALA A 19 14.92 -4.14 9.82
C ALA A 19 15.03 -4.35 11.34
N SER A 20 16.09 -3.81 11.94
CA SER A 20 16.27 -3.85 13.40
C SER A 20 15.27 -2.94 14.12
N LEU A 21 14.95 -3.27 15.37
CA LEU A 21 14.17 -2.39 16.24
C LEU A 21 14.79 -0.98 16.31
N GLY A 22 13.95 0.05 16.26
CA GLY A 22 14.36 1.46 16.21
C GLY A 22 14.87 1.94 14.85
N ALA A 23 15.14 1.05 13.89
CA ALA A 23 15.46 1.43 12.52
C ALA A 23 14.19 1.82 11.73
N SER A 24 14.38 2.24 10.48
CA SER A 24 13.26 2.48 9.56
C SER A 24 13.17 1.34 8.54
N VAL A 25 11.96 0.88 8.24
CA VAL A 25 11.68 -0.05 7.15
C VAL A 25 10.79 0.61 6.11
N LYS A 26 11.01 0.27 4.85
CA LYS A 26 10.19 0.74 3.72
C LYS A 26 9.62 -0.46 2.98
N LEU A 27 8.31 -0.57 2.99
CA LEU A 27 7.54 -1.54 2.23
C LEU A 27 7.15 -0.93 0.89
N THR A 28 7.15 -1.76 -0.16
CA THR A 28 6.86 -1.32 -1.53
C THR A 28 5.68 -2.09 -2.09
N CYS A 29 4.77 -1.37 -2.73
CA CYS A 29 3.71 -1.91 -3.55
C CYS A 29 3.84 -1.29 -4.95
N THR A 30 4.17 -2.12 -5.93
CA THR A 30 4.35 -1.72 -7.33
C THR A 30 3.08 -2.01 -8.10
N LEU A 31 2.47 -0.97 -8.66
CA LEU A 31 1.36 -1.08 -9.60
C LEU A 31 1.90 -1.37 -11.00
N SER A 32 1.13 -2.08 -11.82
CA SER A 32 1.34 -2.06 -13.28
C SER A 32 1.34 -0.61 -13.79
N SER A 33 2.23 -0.28 -14.72
CA SER A 33 2.46 1.09 -15.19
C SER A 33 1.20 1.84 -15.65
N GLU A 34 0.27 1.11 -16.27
CA GLU A 34 -1.04 1.63 -16.74
C GLU A 34 -1.92 2.16 -15.59
N HIS A 35 -1.69 1.70 -14.36
CA HIS A 35 -2.46 2.05 -13.17
C HIS A 35 -1.65 2.95 -12.21
N SER A 36 -0.55 3.55 -12.68
CA SER A 36 0.35 4.37 -11.85
C SER A 36 -0.31 5.59 -11.20
N ASN A 37 -1.51 6.00 -11.61
CA ASN A 37 -2.29 7.08 -11.01
C ASN A 37 -3.23 6.60 -9.88
N TYR A 38 -3.31 5.30 -9.59
CA TYR A 38 -4.26 4.74 -8.63
C TYR A 38 -3.85 5.04 -7.18
N TYR A 39 -4.86 5.12 -6.33
CA TYR A 39 -4.72 5.23 -4.88
C TYR A 39 -4.52 3.86 -4.25
N ILE A 40 -3.55 3.73 -3.35
CA ILE A 40 -3.26 2.46 -2.66
C ILE A 40 -3.60 2.57 -1.20
N HIS A 41 -4.29 1.57 -0.68
CA HIS A 41 -4.56 1.34 0.72
C HIS A 41 -3.57 0.34 1.29
N TRP A 42 -3.02 0.63 2.46
CA TRP A 42 -2.17 -0.27 3.23
C TRP A 42 -2.94 -0.84 4.41
N TYR A 43 -2.77 -2.13 4.61
CA TYR A 43 -3.34 -2.88 5.72
C TYR A 43 -2.25 -3.64 6.47
N GLN A 44 -2.40 -3.75 7.78
CA GLN A 44 -1.58 -4.58 8.65
C GLN A 44 -2.44 -5.71 9.21
N GLN A 45 -1.96 -6.95 9.10
CA GLN A 45 -2.58 -8.11 9.72
C GLN A 45 -1.62 -8.76 10.70
N ARG A 46 -1.98 -8.70 11.98
CA ARG A 46 -1.28 -9.44 13.03
C ARG A 46 -1.81 -10.86 13.13
N PRO A 47 -1.01 -11.83 13.59
CA PRO A 47 -1.46 -13.20 13.78
C PRO A 47 -2.75 -13.27 14.61
N GLY A 48 -3.78 -13.95 14.08
CA GLY A 48 -5.07 -14.11 14.74
C GLY A 48 -5.96 -12.86 14.78
N ARG A 49 -5.62 -11.80 14.05
CA ARG A 49 -6.44 -10.58 13.92
C ARG A 49 -6.92 -10.36 12.49
N SER A 50 -8.02 -9.61 12.35
CA SER A 50 -8.46 -9.11 11.05
C SER A 50 -7.48 -8.04 10.53
N PRO A 51 -7.38 -7.86 9.20
CA PRO A 51 -6.62 -6.76 8.62
C PRO A 51 -7.10 -5.40 9.18
N GLN A 52 -6.16 -4.60 9.67
CA GLN A 52 -6.37 -3.24 10.16
C GLN A 52 -5.90 -2.26 9.09
N TYR A 53 -6.73 -1.27 8.75
CA TYR A 53 -6.35 -0.20 7.85
C TYR A 53 -5.28 0.70 8.49
N ILE A 54 -4.20 0.96 7.75
CA ILE A 54 -3.06 1.78 8.19
C ILE A 54 -3.12 3.17 7.55
N MET A 55 -3.18 3.23 6.23
CA MET A 55 -3.20 4.49 5.50
C MET A 55 -3.59 4.25 4.04
N GLY A 56 -3.83 5.33 3.31
CA GLY A 56 -3.75 5.26 1.87
C GLY A 56 -2.89 6.36 1.27
N VAL A 57 -2.31 6.07 0.11
CA VAL A 57 -1.24 6.82 -0.54
C VAL A 57 -1.61 7.08 -2.01
N ASN A 58 -1.63 8.36 -2.37
CA ASN A 58 -1.89 8.84 -3.72
C ASN A 58 -0.65 8.77 -4.61
N SER A 59 -0.86 8.98 -5.92
CA SER A 59 0.21 9.03 -6.93
C SER A 59 1.19 10.18 -6.75
N ASP A 60 0.74 11.29 -6.18
CA ASP A 60 1.58 12.44 -5.81
C ASP A 60 2.34 12.25 -4.49
N GLY A 61 2.12 11.13 -3.78
CA GLY A 61 2.76 10.80 -2.51
C GLY A 61 2.05 11.38 -1.29
N SER A 62 0.97 12.14 -1.47
CA SER A 62 0.10 12.54 -0.36
C SER A 62 -0.56 11.31 0.26
N HIS A 63 -0.78 11.34 1.57
CA HIS A 63 -1.32 10.20 2.29
C HIS A 63 -2.22 10.60 3.47
N SER A 64 -3.14 9.73 3.82
CA SER A 64 -4.04 9.85 4.98
C SER A 64 -3.90 8.61 5.85
N LYS A 65 -3.72 8.80 7.16
CA LYS A 65 -3.60 7.71 8.13
C LYS A 65 -4.97 7.25 8.59
N GLY A 66 -5.09 5.96 8.90
CA GLY A 66 -6.22 5.41 9.63
C GLY A 66 -6.24 5.91 11.08
N ASP A 67 -7.38 5.70 11.74
CA ASP A 67 -7.53 6.09 13.13
C ASP A 67 -6.61 5.27 14.06
N GLY A 68 -6.01 5.93 15.06
CA GLY A 68 -5.08 5.31 16.01
C GLY A 68 -3.72 4.90 15.42
N ILE A 69 -3.41 5.24 14.16
CA ILE A 69 -2.13 4.89 13.54
C ILE A 69 -1.03 5.86 13.97
N PRO A 70 0.10 5.35 14.52
CA PRO A 70 1.16 6.21 15.06
C PRO A 70 1.85 7.09 14.02
N ASP A 71 2.43 8.20 14.49
CA ASP A 71 3.07 9.17 13.60
C ASP A 71 4.28 8.64 12.83
N ARG A 72 4.91 7.59 13.36
CA ARG A 72 6.04 6.91 12.74
C ARG A 72 5.73 6.25 11.39
N PHE A 73 4.45 6.07 11.05
CA PHE A 73 4.01 5.58 9.74
C PHE A 73 3.88 6.75 8.76
N SER A 74 4.41 6.60 7.56
CA SER A 74 4.31 7.59 6.49
C SER A 74 4.23 6.95 5.11
N GLY A 75 3.55 7.63 4.18
CA GLY A 75 3.38 7.19 2.80
C GLY A 75 4.19 8.04 1.83
N SER A 76 4.69 7.43 0.77
CA SER A 76 5.30 8.15 -0.35
C SER A 76 5.11 7.39 -1.67
N SER A 77 5.40 8.03 -2.80
CA SER A 77 5.25 7.43 -4.13
C SER A 77 6.48 7.70 -5.00
N SER A 78 6.67 6.84 -6.02
CA SER A 78 7.63 7.06 -7.10
C SER A 78 7.14 6.34 -8.35
N GLY A 79 6.61 7.07 -9.32
CA GLY A 79 6.03 6.48 -10.54
C GLY A 79 4.91 5.50 -10.20
N ALA A 80 5.09 4.23 -10.58
CA ALA A 80 4.13 3.17 -10.30
C ALA A 80 4.26 2.56 -8.88
N ASP A 81 5.24 3.00 -8.09
CA ASP A 81 5.43 2.50 -6.72
C ASP A 81 4.68 3.34 -5.69
N ARG A 82 4.15 2.66 -4.68
CA ARG A 82 3.65 3.23 -3.43
C ARG A 82 4.41 2.62 -2.28
N PHE A 83 4.87 3.48 -1.38
CA PHE A 83 5.67 3.07 -0.24
C PHE A 83 4.94 3.32 1.06
N LEU A 84 5.10 2.37 1.97
CA LEU A 84 4.79 2.53 3.40
C LEU A 84 6.11 2.53 4.15
N THR A 85 6.43 3.63 4.81
CA THR A 85 7.62 3.76 5.65
C THR A 85 7.21 3.74 7.11
N ILE A 86 7.84 2.87 7.89
CA ILE A 86 7.68 2.81 9.34
C ILE A 86 9.02 3.20 9.94
N SER A 87 9.07 4.38 10.55
CA SER A 87 10.22 4.85 11.29
C SER A 87 10.22 4.27 12.71
N SER A 88 11.38 4.16 13.34
CA SER A 88 11.50 3.69 14.73
C SER A 88 10.72 2.39 15.00
N LEU A 89 11.02 1.36 14.21
CA LEU A 89 10.32 0.07 14.20
C LEU A 89 10.20 -0.53 15.60
N GLN A 90 9.00 -0.99 15.96
CA GLN A 90 8.69 -1.61 17.24
C GLN A 90 8.36 -3.10 17.06
N SER A 91 8.41 -3.88 18.15
CA SER A 91 8.06 -5.31 18.13
C SER A 91 6.61 -5.55 17.68
N GLU A 92 5.71 -4.61 17.96
CA GLU A 92 4.30 -4.69 17.59
C GLU A 92 4.06 -4.42 16.09
N ASP A 93 5.08 -3.93 15.38
CA ASP A 93 5.02 -3.67 13.95
C ASP A 93 5.34 -4.96 13.13
N GLU A 94 5.74 -6.05 13.77
CA GLU A 94 5.89 -7.37 13.14
C GLU A 94 4.51 -7.95 12.80
N ALA A 95 4.21 -8.00 11.50
CA ALA A 95 2.92 -8.37 10.96
C ALA A 95 3.02 -8.63 9.45
N ASP A 96 1.98 -9.20 8.88
CA ASP A 96 1.79 -9.22 7.43
C ASP A 96 1.24 -7.85 6.97
N TYR A 97 1.77 -7.32 5.87
CA TYR A 97 1.35 -6.04 5.30
C TYR A 97 0.87 -6.20 3.87
N TYR A 98 -0.35 -5.74 3.61
CA TYR A 98 -1.00 -5.88 2.31
C TYR A 98 -1.30 -4.52 1.71
N CYS A 99 -1.05 -4.38 0.42
CA CYS A 99 -1.57 -3.26 -0.36
C CYS A 99 -2.78 -3.68 -1.18
N ALA A 100 -3.74 -2.77 -1.31
CA ALA A 100 -4.92 -2.94 -2.17
C ALA A 100 -5.28 -1.62 -2.85
N THR A 101 -5.97 -1.67 -3.97
CA THR A 101 -6.51 -0.50 -4.67
C THR A 101 -7.97 -0.73 -5.00
N ASP A 102 -8.78 0.33 -4.94
CA ASP A 102 -10.15 0.28 -5.44
C ASP A 102 -10.14 0.16 -6.96
N HIS A 103 -11.08 -0.64 -7.46
CA HIS A 103 -11.28 -0.83 -8.88
C HIS A 103 -11.81 0.48 -9.49
N GLY A 104 -10.92 1.38 -9.90
CA GLY A 104 -11.28 2.46 -10.79
C GLY A 104 -11.78 1.85 -12.08
N SER A 105 -13.10 1.72 -12.27
CA SER A 105 -13.65 1.76 -13.62
C SER A 105 -13.22 3.12 -14.15
N GLY A 106 -12.18 3.16 -14.96
CA GLY A 106 -11.84 4.34 -15.73
C GLY A 106 -13.09 4.71 -16.51
N SER A 107 -13.86 5.66 -15.99
CA SER A 107 -14.90 6.33 -16.76
C SER A 107 -14.13 7.10 -17.81
N SER A 108 -13.95 6.47 -18.98
CA SER A 108 -13.73 7.15 -20.23
C SER A 108 -14.92 8.10 -20.38
N TRP A 109 -14.73 9.33 -19.93
CA TRP A 109 -15.54 10.43 -20.45
C TRP A 109 -15.04 10.64 -21.89
N GLN A 110 -16.00 10.56 -22.82
CA GLN A 110 -15.83 10.67 -24.27
C GLN A 110 -15.10 11.96 -24.69
#